data_AF-A0A9X1V9R6-F1
#
_entry.id   AF-A0A9X1V9R6-F1
#
_cell.length_a   1.000
_cell.length_b   1.000
_cell.length_c   1.000
_cell.angle_alpha   90.00
_cell.angle_beta   90.00
_cell.angle_gamma   90.00
#
_symmetry.space_group_name_H-M   'P 1'
#
loop_
_entity.id
_entity.type
_entity.pdbx_description
1 polymer ?
#
loop_
_entity_poly.entity_id
_entity_poly.type
_entity_poly.pdbx_seq_one_letter_code
_entity_poly.pdbx_strand_id
1 'polypeptide(L)'
;MTSQSVDHLLETLELVTEQVIEVIISHQPQRLESLVIDQCRYLRELQMHPVEVINKTRIKHLHERVMQQQTLISQALQVTDFFLSRMNESPTFQTLG
;
A
#
# COMPACT_ATOMS: atom_id res chain seq x y z
N MET A 1 0.70 -24.89 16.54
CA MET A 1 0.80 -23.46 16.18
C MET A 1 2.24 -23.07 16.38
N THR A 2 3.02 -22.99 15.30
CA THR A 2 4.43 -22.59 15.34
C THR A 2 4.48 -21.09 15.60
N SER A 3 4.97 -20.69 16.76
CA SER A 3 5.30 -19.30 17.08
C SER A 3 6.31 -18.80 16.03
N GLN A 4 5.86 -18.10 14.99
CA GLN A 4 6.79 -17.35 14.15
C GLN A 4 7.48 -16.32 15.05
N SER A 5 8.80 -16.21 14.93
CA SER A 5 9.53 -15.17 15.65
C SER A 5 9.01 -13.80 15.20
N VAL A 6 8.82 -12.88 16.15
CA VAL A 6 8.45 -11.48 15.87
C VAL A 6 9.40 -10.86 14.84
N ASP A 7 10.68 -11.22 14.87
CA ASP A 7 11.67 -10.75 13.92
C ASP A 7 11.37 -11.21 12.49
N HIS A 8 10.95 -12.46 12.32
CA HIS A 8 10.57 -13.00 11.02
C HIS A 8 9.29 -12.35 10.48
N LEU A 9 8.33 -12.08 11.37
CA LEU A 9 7.11 -11.35 11.03
C LEU A 9 7.42 -9.91 10.56
N LEU A 10 8.35 -9.23 11.24
CA LEU A 10 8.81 -7.90 10.84
C LEU A 10 9.55 -7.93 9.49
N GLU A 11 10.42 -8.91 9.26
CA GLU A 11 11.10 -9.10 7.96
C GLU A 11 10.08 -9.32 6.84
N THR A 12 9.06 -10.14 7.11
CA THR A 12 7.98 -10.41 6.15
C THR A 12 7.17 -9.16 5.86
N LEU A 13 6.85 -8.36 6.88
CA LEU A 13 6.14 -7.09 6.72
C LEU A 13 6.93 -6.06 5.92
N GLU A 14 8.22 -5.93 6.19
CA GLU A 14 9.11 -5.06 5.44
C GLU A 14 9.14 -5.49 3.96
N LEU A 15 9.35 -6.79 3.69
CA LEU A 15 9.37 -7.34 2.34
C LEU A 15 8.06 -7.10 1.58
N VAL A 16 6.91 -7.39 2.20
CA VAL A 16 5.61 -7.20 1.55
C VAL A 16 5.34 -5.71 1.29
N THR A 17 5.74 -4.83 2.20
CA THR A 17 5.58 -3.38 2.02
C THR A 17 6.41 -2.87 0.84
N GLU A 18 7.65 -3.35 0.69
CA GLU A 18 8.47 -3.05 -0.49
C GLU A 18 7.82 -3.54 -1.78
N GLN A 19 7.32 -4.78 -1.80
CA GLN A 19 6.65 -5.34 -2.98
C GLN A 19 5.39 -4.57 -3.37
N VAL A 20 4.61 -4.09 -2.40
CA VAL A 20 3.44 -3.25 -2.69
C VAL A 20 3.86 -1.94 -3.36
N ILE A 21 4.88 -1.26 -2.83
CA ILE A 21 5.41 -0.03 -3.41
C ILE A 21 5.94 -0.27 -4.82
N GLU A 22 6.71 -1.33 -5.02
CA GLU A 22 7.25 -1.70 -6.33
C GLU A 22 6.14 -1.97 -7.35
N VAL A 23 5.08 -2.69 -6.96
CA VAL A 23 3.92 -2.98 -7.81
C VAL A 23 3.16 -1.71 -8.20
N ILE A 24 2.99 -0.77 -7.25
CA ILE A 24 2.37 0.54 -7.51
C ILE A 24 3.20 1.31 -8.55
N ILE A 25 4.52 1.39 -8.37
CA ILE A 25 5.42 2.12 -9.26
C ILE A 25 5.50 1.44 -10.64
N SER A 26 5.52 0.11 -10.68
CA SER A 26 5.68 -0.68 -11.91
C SER A 26 4.39 -0.89 -12.69
N HIS A 27 3.26 -0.34 -12.20
CA HIS A 27 1.94 -0.44 -12.84
C HIS A 27 1.50 -1.90 -13.08
N GLN A 28 1.77 -2.81 -12.12
CA GLN A 28 1.40 -4.24 -12.19
C GLN A 28 0.25 -4.60 -11.23
N PRO A 29 -0.97 -4.07 -11.42
CA PRO A 29 -2.03 -4.11 -10.41
C PRO A 29 -2.52 -5.53 -10.04
N GLN A 30 -2.23 -6.53 -10.89
CA GLN A 30 -2.71 -7.90 -10.76
C GLN A 30 -2.33 -8.57 -9.43
N ARG A 31 -1.21 -8.16 -8.82
CA ARG A 31 -0.71 -8.71 -7.56
C ARG A 31 -0.95 -7.79 -6.36
N LEU A 32 -1.40 -6.56 -6.60
CA LEU A 32 -1.51 -5.53 -5.57
C LEU A 32 -2.50 -5.92 -4.48
N GLU A 33 -3.68 -6.42 -4.87
CA GLU A 33 -4.72 -6.84 -3.93
C GLU A 33 -4.22 -7.93 -2.98
N SER A 34 -3.62 -9.00 -3.52
CA SER A 34 -3.09 -10.10 -2.71
C SER A 34 -2.01 -9.61 -1.72
N LEU A 35 -1.11 -8.73 -2.17
CA LEU A 35 -0.03 -8.22 -1.34
C LEU A 35 -0.56 -7.33 -0.20
N VAL A 36 -1.55 -6.48 -0.47
CA VAL A 36 -2.18 -5.64 0.56
C VAL A 36 -2.95 -6.48 1.57
N ILE A 37 -3.65 -7.54 1.13
CA ILE A 37 -4.33 -8.48 2.03
C ILE A 37 -3.32 -9.17 2.96
N ASP A 38 -2.20 -9.64 2.41
CA ASP A 38 -1.14 -10.28 3.19
C ASP A 38 -0.48 -9.27 4.17
N GLN A 39 -0.20 -8.04 3.73
CA GLN A 39 0.30 -6.97 4.60
C GLN A 39 -0.62 -6.74 5.80
N CYS A 40 -1.95 -6.64 5.57
CA CYS A 40 -2.94 -6.51 6.62
C CYS A 40 -2.97 -7.71 7.57
N ARG A 41 -2.83 -8.93 7.03
CA ARG A 41 -2.78 -10.16 7.85
C ARG A 41 -1.57 -10.14 8.78
N TYR A 42 -0.39 -9.80 8.27
CA TYR A 42 0.83 -9.76 9.08
C TYR A 42 0.83 -8.62 10.10
N LEU A 43 0.25 -7.45 9.78
CA LEU A 43 0.06 -6.36 10.74
C LEU A 43 -0.84 -6.78 11.90
N ARG A 44 -1.92 -7.54 11.59
CA ARG A 44 -2.82 -8.08 12.60
C ARG A 44 -2.11 -9.11 13.49
N GLU A 45 -1.28 -9.96 12.91
CA GLU A 45 -0.47 -10.93 13.66
C GLU A 45 0.52 -10.21 14.58
N LEU A 46 1.16 -9.14 14.09
CA LEU A 46 2.12 -8.35 14.85
C LEU A 46 1.47 -7.69 16.07
N GLN A 47 0.22 -7.24 15.94
CA GLN A 47 -0.57 -6.66 17.03
C GLN A 47 -0.84 -7.65 18.17
N MET A 48 -0.77 -8.96 17.92
CA MET A 48 -0.96 -9.99 18.96
C MET A 48 0.27 -10.16 19.86
N HIS A 49 1.42 -9.59 19.48
CA HIS A 49 2.66 -9.69 20.27
C HIS A 49 2.79 -8.54 21.28
N PRO A 50 3.38 -8.81 22.47
CA PRO A 50 3.68 -7.76 23.45
C PRO A 50 4.59 -6.67 22.85
N VAL A 51 4.34 -5.41 23.20
CA VAL A 51 5.11 -4.27 22.65
C VAL A 51 6.58 -4.33 23.07
N GLU A 52 6.88 -4.96 24.21
CA GLU A 52 8.21 -5.11 24.78
C GLU A 52 9.13 -5.99 23.94
N VAL A 53 8.58 -6.92 23.16
CA VAL A 53 9.37 -7.82 22.30
C VAL A 53 9.50 -7.30 20.87
N ILE A 54 8.86 -6.18 20.54
CA ILE A 54 8.86 -5.61 19.19
C ILE A 54 9.97 -4.56 19.06
N ASN A 55 10.77 -4.68 18.01
CA ASN A 55 11.79 -3.70 17.68
C ASN A 55 11.15 -2.37 17.22
N LYS A 56 11.12 -1.38 18.13
CA LYS A 56 10.50 -0.06 17.89
C LYS A 56 11.11 0.70 16.71
N THR A 57 12.42 0.56 16.48
CA THR A 57 13.10 1.23 15.35
C THR A 57 12.62 0.66 14.02
N ARG A 58 12.49 -0.66 13.93
CA ARG A 58 11.96 -1.33 12.72
C ARG A 58 10.50 -0.99 12.47
N ILE A 59 9.66 -0.97 13.51
CA ILE A 59 8.26 -0.53 13.40
C ILE A 59 8.15 0.90 12.90
N LYS A 60 8.99 1.82 13.40
CA LYS A 60 8.99 3.20 12.95
C LYS A 60 9.35 3.28 11.46
N HIS A 61 10.38 2.58 11.03
CA HIS A 61 10.76 2.53 9.62
C HIS A 61 9.66 1.92 8.76
N LEU A 62 9.06 0.81 9.17
CA LEU A 62 7.92 0.19 8.49
C LEU A 62 6.74 1.17 8.37
N HIS A 63 6.44 1.93 9.42
CA HIS A 63 5.41 2.97 9.40
C HIS A 63 5.71 4.06 8.36
N GLU A 64 6.95 4.57 8.32
CA GLU A 64 7.37 5.56 7.32
C GLU A 64 7.20 5.03 5.88
N ARG A 65 7.55 3.74 5.64
CA ARG A 65 7.36 3.09 4.34
C ARG A 65 5.88 2.94 3.97
N VAL A 66 5.03 2.54 4.92
CA VAL A 66 3.57 2.46 4.70
C VAL A 66 2.96 3.84 4.43
N MET A 67 3.45 4.90 5.10
CA MET A 67 3.03 6.27 4.81
C MET A 67 3.41 6.71 3.39
N GLN A 68 4.60 6.33 2.91
CA GLN A 68 5.00 6.57 1.53
C GLN A 68 4.10 5.82 0.54
N GLN A 69 3.78 4.55 0.80
CA GLN A 69 2.82 3.77 0.01
C GLN A 69 1.46 4.47 -0.08
N GLN A 70 0.90 4.93 1.05
CA GLN A 70 -0.37 5.66 1.08
C GLN A 70 -0.31 6.97 0.29
N THR A 71 0.82 7.68 0.36
CA THR A 71 1.04 8.91 -0.41
C THR A 71 1.00 8.64 -1.92
N LEU A 72 1.68 7.60 -2.39
CA LEU A 72 1.68 7.21 -3.80
C LEU A 72 0.29 6.83 -4.30
N ILE A 73 -0.47 6.07 -3.50
CA ILE A 73 -1.85 5.69 -3.82
C ILE A 73 -2.73 6.95 -3.91
N SER A 74 -2.63 7.86 -2.95
CA SER A 74 -3.40 9.11 -2.93
C SER A 74 -3.11 9.96 -4.17
N GLN A 75 -1.84 10.10 -4.56
CA GLN A 75 -1.45 10.80 -5.78
C GLN A 75 -2.00 10.14 -7.04
N ALA A 76 -1.94 8.80 -7.13
CA ALA A 76 -2.49 8.06 -8.27
C ALA A 76 -4.02 8.24 -8.39
N LEU A 77 -4.74 8.26 -7.26
CA LEU A 77 -6.17 8.53 -7.22
C LEU A 77 -6.48 9.96 -7.68
N GLN A 78 -5.76 10.97 -7.19
CA GLN A 78 -5.94 12.35 -7.63
C GLN A 78 -5.73 12.53 -9.14
N VAL A 79 -4.73 11.88 -9.72
CA VAL A 79 -4.50 11.89 -11.17
C VAL A 79 -5.65 11.22 -11.91
N THR A 80 -6.13 10.08 -11.41
CA THR A 80 -7.27 9.37 -11.99
C THR A 80 -8.55 10.21 -11.96
N ASP A 81 -8.85 10.83 -10.81
CA ASP A 81 -10.01 11.70 -10.62
C ASP A 81 -9.96 12.93 -11.54
N PHE A 82 -8.77 13.51 -11.72
CA PHE A 82 -8.56 14.62 -12.66
C PHE A 82 -8.89 14.22 -14.11
N PHE A 83 -8.45 13.04 -14.56
CA PHE A 83 -8.78 12.59 -15.91
C PHE A 83 -10.26 12.23 -16.06
N LEU A 84 -10.86 11.60 -15.05
CA LEU A 84 -12.29 11.26 -15.05
C LEU A 84 -13.16 12.52 -15.11
N SER A 85 -12.84 13.57 -14.34
CA SER A 85 -13.58 14.84 -14.38
C SER A 85 -13.47 15.51 -15.76
N ARG A 86 -12.27 15.54 -16.35
CA ARG A 86 -12.05 16.08 -17.71
C ARG A 86 -12.78 15.31 -18.80
N MET A 87 -12.87 13.99 -18.71
CA MET A 87 -13.64 13.18 -19.67
C MET A 87 -15.15 13.43 -19.56
N ASN A 88 -15.65 13.62 -18.34
CA ASN A 88 -17.07 13.93 -18.10
C ASN A 88 -17.47 15.37 -18.46
N GLU A 89 -16.49 16.28 -18.58
CA GLU A 89 -16.69 17.67 -19.03
C GLU A 89 -16.84 17.81 -20.57
N SER A 90 -16.66 16.75 -21.38
CA SER A 90 -16.92 16.79 -22.83
C SER A 90 -18.24 16.11 -23.21
N PRO A 91 -19.29 16.91 -23.41
CA PRO A 91 -19.93 16.95 -24.72
C PRO A 91 -20.32 18.39 -25.12
N THR A 92 -19.40 19.17 -25.70
CA THR A 92 -19.75 20.49 -26.29
C THR A 92 -18.97 20.85 -27.55
N PHE A 93 -18.46 19.87 -28.30
CA PHE A 93 -18.04 20.07 -29.70
C PHE A 93 -19.04 19.45 -30.68
N GLN A 94 -20.31 19.80 -30.57
CA GLN A 94 -21.29 19.65 -31.64
C GLN A 94 -22.23 20.86 -31.61
N THR A 95 -21.90 21.88 -32.42
CA THR A 95 -22.83 22.69 -33.26
C THR A 95 -22.12 23.96 -33.71
N LEU A 96 -21.35 23.87 -34.79
CA LEU A 96 -21.25 24.93 -35.79
C LEU A 96 -21.33 24.22 -37.16
N GLY A 97 -22.54 23.80 -37.49
CA GLY A 97 -22.99 23.54 -38.84
C GLY A 97 -23.89 24.69 -39.28
#